data_AF-A0A940I3H7-F1
#
_entry.id   AF-A0A940I3H7-F1
#
_cell.length_a   1.000
_cell.length_b   1.000
_cell.length_c   1.000
_cell.angle_alpha   90.00
_cell.angle_beta   90.00
_cell.angle_gamma   90.00
#
_symmetry.space_group_name_H-M   'P 1'
#
loop_
_entity.id
_entity.type
_entity.pdbx_description
1 polymer ?
#
loop_
_entity_poly.entity_id
_entity_poly.type
_entity_poly.pdbx_seq_one_letter_code
_entity_poly.pdbx_strand_id
1 'polypeptide(L)'
;MTSVNVETLITILFLVFFVYSILKKIFVKKTNAKKIIFTTISIIISFIFFFIFFSIFLFNSFIFEFFPPIMGLEILIKIFILIIFTLAIVSINFAILKNIFSKTQNTVENELKKSNLESKTIEAFKKLEASPSMSYSKINELLYEKVKKINADPKLSLIEKEKKIKELDEAFDVISDYYKSKN
;
A
#
# COMPACT_ATOMS: atom_id res chain seq x y z
N MET A 1 12.78 -13.55 -43.52
CA MET A 1 11.56 -13.64 -42.70
C MET A 1 11.96 -14.11 -41.32
N THR A 2 12.10 -13.21 -40.36
CA THR A 2 12.34 -13.56 -38.95
C THR A 2 11.01 -14.04 -38.38
N SER A 3 10.85 -15.35 -38.21
CA SER A 3 9.71 -15.92 -37.51
C SER A 3 9.71 -15.37 -36.09
N VAL A 4 8.71 -14.56 -35.74
CA VAL A 4 8.54 -14.08 -34.36
C VAL A 4 8.41 -15.32 -33.48
N ASN A 5 9.39 -15.51 -32.60
CA ASN A 5 9.47 -16.69 -31.75
C ASN A 5 8.23 -16.75 -30.84
N VAL A 6 7.66 -17.94 -30.66
CA VAL A 6 6.39 -18.13 -29.93
C VAL A 6 6.50 -17.60 -28.49
N GLU A 7 7.68 -17.73 -27.88
CA GLU A 7 8.00 -17.19 -26.56
C GLU A 7 7.91 -15.65 -26.51
N THR A 8 8.40 -14.96 -27.54
CA THR A 8 8.31 -13.50 -27.66
C THR A 8 6.84 -13.07 -27.82
N LEU A 9 6.06 -13.84 -28.58
CA LEU A 9 4.65 -13.58 -28.81
C LEU A 9 3.84 -13.76 -27.52
N ILE A 10 4.10 -14.83 -26.76
CA ILE A 10 3.52 -15.07 -25.43
C ILE A 10 3.89 -13.92 -24.47
N THR A 11 5.16 -13.51 -24.45
CA THR A 11 5.62 -12.43 -23.57
C THR A 11 4.94 -11.10 -23.88
N ILE A 12 4.82 -10.74 -25.16
CA ILE A 12 4.09 -9.53 -25.60
C ILE A 12 2.61 -9.62 -25.20
N LEU A 13 1.98 -10.78 -25.41
CA LEU A 13 0.56 -10.99 -25.10
C LEU A 13 0.29 -10.86 -23.59
N PHE A 14 1.20 -11.39 -22.76
CA PHE A 14 1.17 -11.20 -21.30
C PHE A 14 1.39 -9.73 -20.90
N LEU A 15 2.33 -9.03 -21.54
CA LEU A 15 2.60 -7.62 -21.27
C LEU A 15 1.39 -6.75 -21.60
N VAL A 16 0.72 -7.01 -22.73
CA VAL A 16 -0.52 -6.35 -23.13
C VAL A 16 -1.65 -6.64 -22.13
N PHE A 17 -1.81 -7.89 -21.71
CA PHE A 17 -2.84 -8.27 -20.73
C PHE A 17 -2.61 -7.63 -19.36
N PHE A 18 -1.34 -7.52 -18.96
CA PHE A 18 -0.91 -6.87 -17.73
C PHE A 18 -1.16 -5.35 -17.76
N VAL A 19 -0.73 -4.67 -18.82
CA VAL A 19 -0.97 -3.23 -19.01
C VAL A 19 -2.47 -2.94 -19.09
N TYR A 20 -3.23 -3.76 -19.83
CA TYR A 20 -4.69 -3.65 -19.88
C TYR A 20 -5.34 -3.81 -18.51
N SER A 21 -4.88 -4.77 -17.69
CA SER A 21 -5.38 -4.99 -16.33
C SER A 21 -5.08 -3.82 -15.39
N ILE A 22 -3.92 -3.15 -15.56
CA ILE A 22 -3.58 -1.92 -14.85
C ILE A 22 -4.49 -0.77 -15.29
N LEU A 23 -4.61 -0.53 -16.60
CA LEU A 23 -5.44 0.55 -17.14
C LEU A 23 -6.91 0.41 -16.72
N LYS A 24 -7.45 -0.81 -16.78
CA LYS A 24 -8.82 -1.11 -16.33
C LYS A 24 -9.02 -0.78 -14.85
N LYS A 25 -8.00 -0.95 -13.99
CA LYS A 25 -8.10 -0.60 -12.57
C LYS A 25 -8.02 0.91 -12.30
N ILE A 26 -7.25 1.66 -13.09
CA ILE A 26 -7.10 3.12 -12.96
C ILE A 26 -8.42 3.85 -13.27
N PHE A 27 -9.22 3.36 -14.22
CA PHE A 27 -10.42 4.05 -14.70
C PHE A 27 -11.72 3.82 -13.88
N VAL A 28 -11.75 2.92 -12.90
CA VAL A 28 -13.02 2.62 -12.18
C VAL A 28 -13.19 3.53 -10.95
N LYS A 29 -14.10 4.50 -11.06
CA LYS A 29 -14.26 5.68 -10.19
C LYS A 29 -15.08 5.53 -8.89
N LYS A 30 -15.45 4.31 -8.44
CA LYS A 30 -16.14 4.10 -7.15
C LYS A 30 -15.45 3.04 -6.27
N THR A 31 -15.26 3.36 -4.98
CA THR A 31 -14.51 2.60 -3.97
C THR A 31 -15.47 1.89 -3.01
N ASN A 32 -15.44 0.55 -2.99
CA ASN A 32 -16.06 -0.33 -1.99
C ASN A 32 -14.97 -1.25 -1.41
N ALA A 33 -15.08 -1.67 -0.15
CA ALA A 33 -14.09 -2.53 0.53
C ALA A 33 -13.76 -3.84 -0.22
N LYS A 34 -14.76 -4.45 -0.90
CA LYS A 34 -14.56 -5.60 -1.81
C LYS A 34 -13.54 -5.34 -2.91
N LYS A 35 -13.41 -4.09 -3.37
CA LYS A 35 -12.49 -3.67 -4.42
C LYS A 35 -11.06 -3.49 -3.91
N ILE A 36 -10.89 -3.13 -2.64
CA ILE A 36 -9.56 -3.09 -1.99
C ILE A 36 -9.03 -4.51 -1.86
N ILE A 37 -9.85 -5.43 -1.33
CA ILE A 37 -9.49 -6.85 -1.20
C ILE A 37 -9.15 -7.46 -2.56
N PHE A 38 -9.97 -7.22 -3.59
CA PHE A 38 -9.69 -7.69 -4.95
C PHE A 38 -8.41 -7.08 -5.54
N THR A 39 -8.10 -5.83 -5.19
CA THR A 39 -6.87 -5.16 -5.61
C THR A 39 -5.66 -5.77 -4.92
N THR A 40 -5.72 -6.01 -3.62
CA THR A 40 -4.66 -6.65 -2.84
C THR A 40 -4.40 -8.08 -3.31
N ILE A 41 -5.45 -8.89 -3.51
CA ILE A 41 -5.33 -10.26 -4.04
C ILE A 41 -4.68 -10.24 -5.42
N SER A 42 -5.10 -9.33 -6.30
CA SER A 42 -4.51 -9.23 -7.63
C SER A 42 -3.06 -8.71 -7.60
N ILE A 43 -2.67 -7.87 -6.64
CA ILE A 43 -1.28 -7.47 -6.44
C ILE A 43 -0.43 -8.67 -5.99
N ILE A 44 -0.94 -9.45 -5.03
CA ILE A 44 -0.27 -10.67 -4.54
C ILE A 44 -0.09 -11.68 -5.68
N ILE A 45 -1.14 -11.91 -6.49
CA ILE A 45 -1.05 -12.79 -7.65
C ILE A 45 -0.02 -12.28 -8.65
N SER A 46 -0.03 -10.99 -8.99
CA SER A 46 0.98 -10.40 -9.90
C SER A 46 2.40 -10.52 -9.34
N PHE A 47 2.57 -10.39 -8.02
CA PHE A 47 3.86 -10.51 -7.36
C PHE A 47 4.36 -11.95 -7.37
N ILE A 48 3.50 -12.93 -7.07
CA ILE A 48 3.83 -14.36 -7.16
C ILE A 48 4.18 -14.72 -8.61
N PHE A 49 3.41 -14.24 -9.58
CA PHE A 49 3.67 -14.49 -11.00
C PHE A 49 5.01 -13.88 -11.44
N PHE A 50 5.32 -12.67 -10.97
CA PHE A 50 6.60 -12.02 -11.19
C PHE A 50 7.75 -12.85 -10.63
N PHE A 51 7.63 -13.37 -9.41
CA PHE A 51 8.66 -14.22 -8.81
C PHE A 51 8.84 -15.55 -9.54
N ILE A 52 7.75 -16.20 -9.95
CA ILE A 52 7.81 -17.45 -10.74
C ILE A 52 8.50 -17.20 -12.09
N PHE A 53 8.11 -16.14 -12.79
CA PHE A 53 8.72 -15.78 -14.07
C PHE A 53 10.20 -15.39 -13.91
N PHE A 54 10.51 -14.63 -12.86
CA PHE A 54 11.88 -14.26 -12.51
C PHE A 54 12.73 -15.47 -12.18
N SER A 55 12.22 -16.40 -11.38
CA SER A 55 12.90 -17.65 -11.04
C SER A 55 13.15 -18.51 -12.26
N ILE A 56 12.17 -18.69 -13.16
CA ILE A 56 12.36 -19.44 -14.41
C ILE A 56 13.41 -18.76 -15.29
N PHE A 57 13.37 -17.44 -15.40
CA PHE A 57 14.33 -16.66 -16.17
C PHE A 57 15.76 -16.75 -15.61
N LEU A 58 15.91 -16.66 -14.28
CA LEU A 58 17.19 -16.81 -13.58
C LEU A 58 17.73 -18.23 -13.70
N PHE A 59 16.87 -19.24 -13.57
CA PHE A 59 17.25 -20.66 -13.67
C PHE A 59 17.70 -21.01 -15.09
N ASN A 60 16.99 -20.51 -16.12
CA ASN A 60 17.44 -20.64 -17.51
C ASN A 60 18.75 -19.89 -17.78
N SER A 61 19.01 -18.77 -17.11
CA SER A 61 20.27 -18.04 -17.26
C SER A 61 21.43 -18.73 -16.53
N PHE A 62 21.17 -19.43 -15.41
CA PHE A 62 22.17 -20.18 -14.64
C PHE A 62 22.62 -21.48 -15.34
N ILE A 63 21.73 -22.13 -16.10
CA ILE A 63 22.09 -23.33 -16.89
C ILE A 63 23.07 -23.00 -18.03
N PHE A 64 23.22 -21.72 -18.40
CA PHE A 64 24.08 -21.24 -19.48
C PHE A 64 25.47 -20.75 -19.00
N GLU A 65 26.00 -21.33 -17.92
CA GLU A 65 27.31 -21.01 -17.32
C GLU A 65 28.54 -21.26 -18.24
N PHE A 66 28.34 -21.52 -19.55
CA PHE A 66 29.38 -21.84 -20.54
C PHE A 66 29.28 -21.07 -21.88
N PHE A 67 28.78 -19.82 -21.91
CA PHE A 67 28.67 -19.07 -23.18
C PHE A 67 29.42 -17.72 -23.22
N PRO A 68 29.88 -17.29 -24.42
CA PRO A 68 30.87 -16.23 -24.65
C PRO A 68 30.31 -14.82 -24.34
N PRO A 69 31.19 -13.80 -24.15
CA PRO A 69 30.86 -12.49 -23.58
C PRO A 69 29.73 -11.69 -24.27
N ILE A 70 29.38 -12.03 -25.51
CA ILE A 70 28.30 -11.38 -26.27
C ILE A 70 26.92 -11.75 -25.68
N MET A 71 26.74 -12.95 -25.12
CA MET A 71 25.46 -13.35 -24.49
C MET A 71 25.23 -12.68 -23.12
N GLY A 72 26.30 -12.31 -22.42
CA GLY A 72 26.21 -11.62 -21.12
C GLY A 72 25.53 -10.25 -21.22
N LEU A 73 25.71 -9.56 -22.36
CA LEU A 73 25.11 -8.25 -22.61
C LEU A 73 23.59 -8.36 -22.84
N GLU A 74 23.14 -9.43 -23.50
CA GLU A 74 21.71 -9.70 -23.71
C GLU A 74 21.00 -10.05 -22.40
N ILE A 75 21.65 -10.84 -21.52
CA ILE A 75 21.14 -11.15 -20.18
C ILE A 75 21.08 -9.89 -19.31
N LEU A 76 22.11 -9.05 -19.35
CA LEU A 76 22.13 -7.75 -18.67
C LEU A 76 20.98 -6.85 -19.11
N ILE A 77 20.70 -6.76 -20.42
CA ILE A 77 19.57 -5.99 -20.97
C ILE A 77 18.23 -6.55 -20.45
N LYS A 78 18.06 -7.88 -20.45
CA LYS A 78 16.83 -8.53 -19.95
C LYS A 78 16.61 -8.28 -18.45
N ILE A 79 17.67 -8.37 -17.63
CA ILE A 79 17.64 -8.02 -16.21
C ILE A 79 17.28 -6.53 -16.02
N PHE A 80 17.87 -5.65 -16.83
CA PHE A 80 17.61 -4.22 -16.75
C PHE A 80 16.15 -3.87 -17.08
N ILE A 81 15.58 -4.49 -18.13
CA ILE A 81 14.16 -4.34 -18.48
C ILE A 81 13.27 -4.82 -17.32
N LEU A 82 13.61 -5.95 -16.69
CA LEU A 82 12.86 -6.47 -15.56
C LEU A 82 12.91 -5.53 -14.34
N ILE A 83 14.07 -4.97 -14.03
CA ILE A 83 14.23 -3.99 -12.94
C ILE A 83 13.35 -2.76 -13.21
N ILE A 84 13.37 -2.22 -14.43
CA ILE A 84 12.52 -1.09 -14.83
C ILE A 84 11.04 -1.43 -14.62
N PHE A 85 10.62 -2.61 -15.05
CA PHE A 85 9.23 -3.05 -14.93
C PHE A 85 8.81 -3.19 -13.46
N THR A 86 9.69 -3.74 -12.63
CA THR A 86 9.47 -3.89 -11.18
C THR A 86 9.34 -2.52 -10.50
N LEU A 87 10.25 -1.60 -10.81
CA LEU A 87 10.22 -0.23 -10.27
C LEU A 87 8.95 0.52 -10.69
N ALA A 88 8.48 0.33 -11.92
CA ALA A 88 7.23 0.91 -12.40
C ALA A 88 6.02 0.38 -11.61
N ILE A 89 5.96 -0.93 -11.35
CA ILE A 89 4.90 -1.53 -10.54
C ILE A 89 4.93 -1.01 -9.10
N VAL A 90 6.11 -0.94 -8.48
CA VAL A 90 6.27 -0.40 -7.11
C VAL A 90 5.82 1.05 -7.04
N SER A 91 6.21 1.87 -8.02
CA SER A 91 5.83 3.29 -8.10
C SER A 91 4.30 3.48 -8.24
N ILE A 92 3.65 2.69 -9.10
CA ILE A 92 2.19 2.72 -9.26
C ILE A 92 1.49 2.33 -7.96
N ASN A 93 1.95 1.27 -7.28
CA ASN A 93 1.38 0.85 -6.00
C ASN A 93 1.55 1.94 -4.92
N PHE A 94 2.71 2.58 -4.86
CA PHE A 94 2.97 3.69 -3.94
C PHE A 94 2.02 4.89 -4.21
N ALA A 95 1.80 5.22 -5.49
CA ALA A 95 0.88 6.29 -5.88
C ALA A 95 -0.58 5.96 -5.51
N ILE A 96 -1.02 4.72 -5.70
CA ILE A 96 -2.37 4.26 -5.32
C ILE A 96 -2.53 4.33 -3.79
N LEU A 97 -1.58 3.83 -3.02
CA LEU A 97 -1.59 3.90 -1.56
C LEU A 97 -1.66 5.36 -1.08
N LYS A 98 -0.81 6.24 -1.61
CA LYS A 98 -0.80 7.67 -1.27
C LYS A 98 -2.16 8.32 -1.53
N ASN A 99 -2.82 7.98 -2.64
CA ASN A 99 -4.14 8.51 -2.99
C ASN A 99 -5.26 7.98 -2.09
N ILE A 100 -5.16 6.72 -1.63
CA ILE A 100 -6.11 6.16 -0.66
C ILE A 100 -5.96 6.83 0.70
N PHE A 101 -4.73 7.03 1.17
CA PHE A 101 -4.46 7.72 2.42
C PHE A 101 -4.98 9.16 2.40
N SER A 102 -4.68 9.92 1.34
CA SER A 102 -5.15 11.31 1.22
C SER A 102 -6.68 11.40 1.16
N LYS A 103 -7.34 10.49 0.44
CA LYS A 103 -8.81 10.44 0.38
C LYS A 103 -9.44 10.08 1.72
N THR A 104 -8.81 9.18 2.49
CA THR A 104 -9.27 8.79 3.82
C THR A 104 -9.17 9.97 4.79
N GLN A 105 -8.04 10.68 4.79
CA GLN A 105 -7.82 11.86 5.63
C GLN A 105 -8.82 12.99 5.33
N ASN A 106 -9.06 13.27 4.04
CA ASN A 106 -10.07 14.24 3.61
C ASN A 106 -11.50 13.84 4.06
N THR A 107 -11.78 12.53 4.12
CA THR A 107 -13.09 12.02 4.56
C THR A 107 -13.26 12.23 6.07
N VAL A 108 -12.24 11.87 6.86
CA VAL A 108 -12.22 12.09 8.32
C VAL A 108 -12.37 13.57 8.64
N GLU A 109 -11.63 14.45 7.95
CA GLU A 109 -11.72 15.90 8.18
C GLU A 109 -13.10 16.46 7.84
N ASN A 110 -13.71 15.99 6.74
CA ASN A 110 -15.06 16.38 6.36
C ASN A 110 -16.14 15.86 7.32
N GLU A 111 -15.98 14.65 7.86
CA GLU A 111 -16.89 14.10 8.88
C GLU A 111 -16.79 14.90 10.19
N LEU A 112 -15.58 15.26 10.62
CA LEU A 112 -15.36 16.09 11.80
C LEU A 112 -15.92 17.52 11.62
N LYS A 113 -15.77 18.13 10.44
CA LYS A 113 -16.34 19.47 10.15
C LYS A 113 -17.86 19.48 10.12
N LYS A 114 -18.51 18.36 9.77
CA LYS A 114 -19.97 18.22 9.73
C LYS A 114 -20.57 17.78 11.06
N SER A 115 -19.75 17.29 11.98
CA SER A 115 -20.21 16.86 13.29
C SER A 115 -20.40 18.06 14.22
N ASN A 116 -21.56 18.16 14.88
CA ASN A 116 -21.83 19.14 15.95
C ASN A 116 -21.15 18.71 17.26
N LEU A 117 -19.88 18.32 17.19
CA LEU A 117 -19.11 17.89 18.36
C LEU A 117 -18.46 19.10 19.04
N GLU A 118 -18.23 18.99 20.34
CA GLU A 118 -17.44 19.97 21.08
C GLU A 118 -16.02 20.05 20.50
N SER A 119 -15.44 21.24 20.55
CA SER A 119 -14.08 21.50 20.03
C SER A 119 -13.03 20.51 20.57
N LYS A 120 -13.14 20.16 21.87
CA LYS A 120 -12.25 19.20 22.53
C LYS A 120 -12.35 17.80 21.94
N THR A 121 -13.57 17.33 21.66
CA THR A 121 -13.82 16.02 21.05
C THR A 121 -13.30 15.98 19.62
N ILE A 122 -13.49 17.07 18.85
CA ILE A 122 -12.95 17.18 17.49
C ILE A 122 -11.42 17.11 17.50
N GLU A 123 -10.77 17.82 18.42
CA GLU A 123 -9.31 17.80 18.55
C GLU A 123 -8.79 16.40 18.93
N ALA A 124 -9.48 15.71 19.84
CA ALA A 124 -9.14 14.34 20.23
C ALA A 124 -9.22 13.36 19.04
N PHE A 125 -10.30 13.42 18.25
CA PHE A 125 -10.42 12.63 17.02
C PHE A 125 -9.32 12.95 16.00
N LYS A 126 -8.91 14.22 15.87
CA LYS A 126 -7.79 14.62 15.00
C LYS A 126 -6.46 14.04 15.48
N LYS A 127 -6.16 14.08 16.78
CA LYS A 127 -4.93 13.51 17.36
C LYS A 127 -4.82 12.01 17.09
N LEU A 128 -5.95 11.30 17.20
CA LEU A 128 -6.02 9.87 16.91
C LEU A 128 -6.18 9.53 15.42
N GLU A 129 -6.35 10.53 14.54
CA GLU A 129 -6.70 10.35 13.10
C GLU A 129 -7.92 9.43 12.91
N ALA A 130 -8.85 9.48 13.85
CA ALA A 130 -10.05 8.65 13.88
C ALA A 130 -11.28 9.47 13.45
N SER A 131 -12.32 8.77 12.99
CA SER A 131 -13.62 9.39 12.70
C SER A 131 -14.66 9.03 13.77
N PRO A 132 -15.61 9.93 14.10
CA PRO A 132 -16.76 9.62 14.96
C PRO A 132 -17.67 8.51 14.41
N SER A 133 -17.57 8.17 13.12
CA SER A 133 -18.29 7.07 12.49
C SER A 133 -17.65 5.70 12.74
N MET A 134 -16.40 5.65 13.22
CA MET A 134 -15.72 4.40 13.54
C MET A 134 -16.33 3.74 14.79
N SER A 135 -16.17 2.43 14.94
CA SER A 135 -16.56 1.73 16.17
C SER A 135 -15.53 1.96 17.27
N TYR A 136 -15.97 1.92 18.53
CA TYR A 136 -15.09 2.05 19.70
C TYR A 136 -13.92 1.04 19.65
N SER A 137 -14.20 -0.22 19.30
CA SER A 137 -13.17 -1.26 19.10
C SER A 137 -12.12 -0.85 18.08
N LYS A 138 -12.52 -0.20 16.97
CA LYS A 138 -11.60 0.20 15.92
C LYS A 138 -10.70 1.37 16.34
N ILE A 139 -11.21 2.24 17.20
CA ILE A 139 -10.44 3.34 17.78
C ILE A 139 -9.40 2.80 18.77
N ASN A 140 -9.76 1.79 19.56
CA ASN A 140 -8.83 1.12 20.46
C ASN A 140 -7.68 0.44 19.68
N GLU A 141 -8.00 -0.24 18.57
CA GLU A 141 -6.97 -0.79 17.67
C GLU A 141 -6.03 0.30 17.13
N LEU A 142 -6.57 1.46 16.71
CA LEU A 142 -5.77 2.59 16.21
C LEU A 142 -4.84 3.16 17.29
N LEU A 143 -5.33 3.29 18.53
CA LEU A 143 -4.50 3.72 19.66
C LEU A 143 -3.31 2.77 19.84
N TYR A 144 -3.57 1.46 19.89
CA TYR A 144 -2.52 0.45 20.04
C TYR A 144 -1.49 0.51 18.90
N GLU A 145 -1.94 0.64 17.65
CA GLU A 145 -1.02 0.79 16.51
C GLU A 145 -0.16 2.04 16.60
N LYS A 146 -0.72 3.19 17.03
CA LYS A 146 0.04 4.43 17.19
C LYS A 146 1.06 4.33 18.31
N VAL A 147 0.68 3.79 19.47
CA VAL A 147 1.59 3.57 20.61
C VAL A 147 2.74 2.65 20.20
N LYS A 148 2.44 1.56 19.49
CA LYS A 148 3.47 0.65 18.95
C LYS A 148 4.45 1.35 18.01
N LYS A 149 3.96 2.22 17.13
CA LYS A 149 4.80 3.01 16.21
C LYS A 149 5.70 4.00 16.97
N ILE A 150 5.18 4.69 17.98
CA ILE A 150 5.96 5.63 18.81
C ILE A 150 7.08 4.88 19.54
N ASN A 151 6.76 3.73 20.15
CA ASN A 151 7.75 2.93 20.87
C ASN A 151 8.84 2.37 19.95
N ALA A 152 8.46 1.95 18.75
CA ALA A 152 9.39 1.42 17.74
C ALA A 152 10.25 2.49 17.06
N ASP A 153 9.95 3.78 17.21
CA ASP A 153 10.72 4.86 16.58
C ASP A 153 12.07 5.07 17.31
N PRO A 154 13.22 4.80 16.67
CA PRO A 154 14.53 4.99 17.29
C PRO A 154 14.92 6.47 17.39
N LYS A 155 14.23 7.38 16.70
CA LYS A 155 14.54 8.82 16.67
C LYS A 155 13.98 9.60 17.85
N LEU A 156 13.04 9.01 18.59
CA LEU A 156 12.41 9.65 19.73
C LEU A 156 13.12 9.26 21.02
N SER A 157 13.43 10.25 21.85
CA SER A 157 13.87 10.01 23.22
C SER A 157 12.76 9.39 24.07
N LEU A 158 13.13 8.74 25.18
CA LEU A 158 12.16 8.14 26.11
C LEU A 158 11.12 9.17 26.61
N ILE A 159 11.59 10.37 26.96
CA ILE A 159 10.72 11.47 27.44
C ILE A 159 9.73 11.91 26.36
N GLU A 160 10.17 12.01 25.11
CA GLU A 160 9.28 12.36 23.99
C GLU A 160 8.27 11.25 23.68
N LYS A 161 8.66 9.98 23.82
CA LYS A 161 7.75 8.84 23.68
C LYS A 161 6.66 8.88 24.73
N GLU A 162 7.03 9.04 26.00
CA GLU A 162 6.08 9.15 27.11
C GLU A 162 5.12 10.31 26.92
N LYS A 163 5.63 11.49 26.54
CA LYS A 163 4.79 12.66 26.27
C LYS A 163 3.76 12.38 25.17
N LYS A 164 4.20 11.81 24.04
CA LYS A 164 3.30 11.51 22.91
C LYS A 164 2.27 10.43 23.25
N ILE A 165 2.65 9.42 24.02
CA ILE A 165 1.72 8.38 24.47
C ILE A 165 0.67 9.00 25.40
N LYS A 166 1.09 9.84 26.36
CA LYS A 166 0.17 10.54 27.26
C LYS A 166 -0.83 11.43 26.50
N GLU A 167 -0.37 12.17 25.49
CA GLU A 167 -1.24 12.98 24.64
C GLU A 167 -2.28 12.14 23.86
N LEU A 168 -1.92 10.90 23.48
CA LEU A 168 -2.84 9.95 22.84
C LEU A 168 -3.83 9.34 23.83
N ASP A 169 -3.39 9.02 25.04
CA ASP A 169 -4.26 8.51 26.10
C ASP A 169 -5.31 9.55 26.51
N GLU A 170 -4.89 10.81 26.71
CA GLU A 170 -5.81 11.93 26.98
C GLU A 170 -6.83 12.12 25.85
N ALA A 171 -6.41 11.99 24.59
CA ALA A 171 -7.32 12.04 23.45
C ALA A 171 -8.28 10.84 23.44
N PHE A 172 -7.81 9.65 23.80
CA PHE A 172 -8.63 8.45 23.86
C PHE A 172 -9.68 8.52 24.97
N ASP A 173 -9.38 9.13 26.11
CA ASP A 173 -10.33 9.33 27.20
C ASP A 173 -11.50 10.23 26.75
N VAL A 174 -11.19 11.36 26.10
CA VAL A 174 -12.21 12.26 25.56
C VAL A 174 -13.10 11.56 24.52
N ILE A 175 -12.50 10.74 23.65
CA ILE A 175 -13.27 9.96 22.68
C ILE A 175 -14.10 8.88 23.38
N SER A 176 -13.56 8.22 24.41
CA SER A 176 -14.27 7.21 25.18
C SER A 176 -15.53 7.79 25.83
N ASP A 177 -15.44 8.99 26.38
CA ASP A 177 -16.58 9.69 26.97
C ASP A 177 -17.63 10.09 25.91
N TYR A 178 -17.19 10.42 24.69
CA TYR A 178 -18.11 10.59 23.56
C TYR A 178 -18.89 9.31 23.24
N TYR A 179 -18.25 8.14 23.23
CA TYR A 179 -18.98 6.88 22.99
C TYR A 179 -19.87 6.47 24.17
N LYS A 180 -19.48 6.78 25.42
CA LYS A 180 -20.32 6.54 26.60
C LYS A 180 -21.58 7.40 26.60
N SER A 181 -21.49 8.66 26.18
CA SER A 181 -22.62 9.60 26.15
C SER A 181 -23.58 9.41 24.97
N LYS A 182 -23.16 8.63 23.95
CA LYS A 182 -23.95 8.31 22.75
C LYS A 182 -24.84 7.07 22.92
N ASN A 183 -24.53 6.22 23.90
CA ASN A 183 -25.29 5.01 24.28
C ASN A 183 -26.08 5.27 25.57
#